data_AF-A0A093QL67-F1
#
_entry.id   AF-A0A093QL67-F1
#
_cell.length_a   1.000
_cell.length_b   1.000
_cell.length_c   1.000
_cell.angle_alpha   90.00
_cell.angle_beta   90.00
_cell.angle_gamma   90.00
#
_symmetry.space_group_name_H-M   'P 1'
#
loop_
_entity.id
_entity.type
_entity.pdbx_description
1 polymer ?
#
loop_
_entity_poly.entity_id
_entity_poly.type
_entity_poly.pdbx_seq_one_letter_code
_entity_poly.pdbx_strand_id
1 'polypeptide(L)'
;AGGWHSASVSEAGDLYMWGWNESGQLALPSKALVEERAQDDVCTGNAKLVPRQEQSAAKDTPFISIQAFPALLDLPQDLEVSGVSCGSRHTAVVTRGGELYTWGWGKYGQLGHGDIASSDQARRVEHLVAEGLRAEEVVCGPWTTYVRVLE
;
A
#
# COMPACT_ATOMS: atom_id res chain seq x y z
N ALA A 1 5.18 5.06 13.25
CA ALA A 1 6.20 4.11 12.76
C ALA A 1 5.68 2.69 12.91
N GLY A 2 6.04 1.80 11.99
CA GLY A 2 5.63 0.40 11.97
C GLY A 2 6.81 -0.54 12.29
N GLY A 3 6.66 -1.83 11.96
CA GLY A 3 7.69 -2.83 12.27
C GLY A 3 9.00 -2.63 11.51
N TRP A 4 8.92 -2.24 10.24
CA TRP A 4 10.09 -2.11 9.35
C TRP A 4 10.11 -0.82 8.52
N HIS A 5 9.18 0.10 8.79
CA HIS A 5 9.10 1.37 8.08
C HIS A 5 8.59 2.48 9.00
N SER A 6 8.81 3.71 8.59
CA SER A 6 8.35 4.92 9.25
C SER A 6 7.65 5.82 8.26
N ALA A 7 6.74 6.62 8.81
CA ALA A 7 5.93 7.58 8.09
C ALA A 7 5.88 8.88 8.89
N SER A 8 5.85 10.01 8.19
CA SER A 8 5.51 11.31 8.77
C SER A 8 4.65 12.11 7.80
N VAL A 9 3.73 12.90 8.34
CA VAL A 9 2.83 13.75 7.57
C VAL A 9 3.14 15.21 7.89
N SER A 10 3.26 16.06 6.87
CA SER A 10 3.44 17.51 7.03
C SER A 10 2.11 18.19 7.40
N GLU A 11 2.16 19.46 7.82
CA GLU A 11 0.94 20.25 8.03
C GLU A 11 0.12 20.44 6.74
N ALA A 12 0.80 20.53 5.59
CA ALA A 12 0.17 20.63 4.28
C ALA A 12 -0.47 19.31 3.81
N GLY A 13 -0.20 18.20 4.52
CA GLY A 13 -0.71 16.88 4.17
C GLY A 13 0.23 16.06 3.29
N ASP A 14 1.49 16.47 3.14
CA ASP A 14 2.50 15.71 2.42
C ASP A 14 2.91 14.47 3.23
N LEU A 15 2.97 13.31 2.58
CA LEU A 15 3.37 12.07 3.20
C LEU A 15 4.82 11.70 2.88
N TYR A 16 5.64 11.51 3.91
CA TYR A 16 7.01 11.05 3.79
C TYR A 16 7.15 9.63 4.35
N MET A 17 7.81 8.75 3.60
CA MET A 17 7.99 7.34 3.94
C MET A 17 9.46 6.92 3.86
N TRP A 18 9.92 6.07 4.79
CA TRP A 18 11.25 5.45 4.73
C TRP A 18 11.29 4.11 5.46
N GLY A 19 12.27 3.28 5.13
CA GLY A 19 12.49 1.95 5.71
C GLY A 19 12.54 0.85 4.65
N TRP A 20 12.12 -0.35 5.04
CA TRP A 20 12.09 -1.54 4.21
C TRP A 20 10.82 -1.62 3.36
N ASN A 21 10.95 -2.06 2.10
CA ASN A 21 9.88 -1.99 1.10
C ASN A 21 9.61 -3.29 0.34
N GLU A 22 10.20 -4.43 0.72
CA GLU A 22 9.95 -5.68 -0.02
C GLU A 22 8.48 -6.13 0.05
N SER A 23 7.69 -5.65 1.00
CA SER A 23 6.24 -5.89 1.02
C SER A 23 5.42 -4.76 0.41
N GLY A 24 6.06 -3.78 -0.25
CA GLY A 24 5.41 -2.61 -0.85
C GLY A 24 4.92 -1.57 0.16
N GLN A 25 5.27 -1.68 1.45
CA GLN A 25 4.73 -0.84 2.53
C GLN A 25 5.10 0.64 2.45
N LEU A 26 6.05 1.02 1.58
CA LEU A 26 6.36 2.43 1.32
C LEU A 26 5.58 3.01 0.15
N ALA A 27 4.72 2.21 -0.50
CA ALA A 27 4.08 2.55 -1.78
C ALA A 27 5.09 2.94 -2.88
N LEU A 28 6.26 2.30 -2.85
CA LEU A 28 7.32 2.41 -3.85
C LEU A 28 7.46 1.08 -4.59
N PRO A 29 7.92 1.07 -5.86
CA PRO A 29 8.07 -0.16 -6.63
C PRO A 29 8.85 -1.24 -5.87
N SER A 30 8.25 -2.41 -5.67
CA SER A 30 8.85 -3.53 -4.95
C SER A 30 9.08 -4.73 -5.87
N LYS A 31 10.32 -5.20 -5.96
CA LYS A 31 10.66 -6.39 -6.74
C LYS A 31 9.97 -7.65 -6.23
N ALA A 32 9.95 -7.85 -4.91
CA ALA A 32 9.30 -9.02 -4.33
C ALA A 32 7.81 -9.10 -4.68
N LEU A 33 7.11 -7.96 -4.83
CA LEU A 33 5.71 -7.96 -5.27
C LEU A 33 5.52 -8.22 -6.76
N VAL A 34 6.48 -7.81 -7.60
CA VAL A 34 6.49 -8.19 -9.03
C VAL A 34 6.67 -9.70 -9.18
N GLU A 35 7.60 -10.28 -8.41
CA GLU A 35 7.86 -11.72 -8.41
C GLU A 35 6.68 -12.53 -7.83
N GLU A 36 6.04 -12.05 -6.77
CA GLU A 36 4.86 -12.67 -6.16
C GLU A 36 3.69 -12.77 -7.17
N ARG A 37 3.39 -11.68 -7.89
CA ARG A 37 2.33 -11.67 -8.92
C ARG A 37 2.64 -12.67 -10.05
N ALA A 38 3.91 -12.72 -10.49
CA ALA A 38 4.32 -13.67 -11.52
C ALA A 38 4.18 -15.14 -11.08
N GLN A 39 4.37 -15.43 -9.79
CA GLN A 39 4.21 -16.78 -9.24
C GLN A 39 2.72 -17.18 -9.09
N ASP A 40 1.86 -16.25 -8.67
CA ASP A 40 0.42 -16.48 -8.53
C ASP A 40 -0.25 -16.78 -9.89
N ASP A 41 0.17 -16.09 -10.96
CA ASP A 41 -0.31 -16.34 -12.33
C ASP A 41 0.04 -17.75 -12.84
N VAL A 42 1.21 -18.27 -12.44
CA VAL A 42 1.64 -19.63 -12.80
C VAL A 42 0.82 -20.68 -12.06
N CYS A 43 0.53 -20.47 -10.78
CA CYS A 43 -0.20 -21.44 -9.95
C CYS A 43 -1.72 -21.45 -10.18
N THR A 44 -2.32 -20.31 -10.57
CA THR A 44 -3.79 -20.21 -10.78
C THR A 44 -4.25 -20.63 -12.16
N GLY A 45 -3.35 -21.05 -13.06
CA GLY A 45 -3.72 -21.47 -14.42
C GLY A 45 -4.25 -20.33 -15.31
N ASN A 46 -4.22 -19.09 -14.81
CA ASN A 46 -4.53 -17.86 -15.56
C ASN A 46 -3.33 -17.37 -16.37
N ALA A 47 -2.43 -18.28 -16.75
CA ALA A 47 -1.36 -18.01 -17.68
C ALA A 47 -1.96 -17.59 -19.03
N LYS A 48 -2.25 -16.29 -19.18
CA LYS A 48 -2.10 -15.66 -20.49
C LYS A 48 -0.69 -16.05 -20.91
N LEU A 49 -0.58 -16.80 -22.01
CA LEU A 49 0.68 -17.09 -22.65
C LEU A 49 1.28 -15.76 -23.12
N VAL A 50 1.89 -15.05 -22.18
CA VAL A 50 2.65 -13.85 -22.45
C VAL A 50 3.90 -14.31 -23.20
N PRO A 51 4.15 -13.84 -24.43
CA PRO A 51 5.31 -14.26 -25.21
C PRO A 51 6.59 -14.05 -24.41
N ARG A 52 7.54 -15.00 -24.51
CA ARG A 52 8.86 -15.01 -23.82
C ARG A 52 9.67 -13.71 -23.91
N GLN A 53 9.29 -12.76 -24.79
CA GLN A 53 9.91 -11.44 -24.88
C GLN A 53 9.50 -10.49 -23.73
N GLU A 54 8.31 -10.58 -23.15
CA GLU A 54 7.86 -9.68 -22.06
C GLU A 54 8.41 -10.08 -20.67
N GLN A 55 8.76 -11.35 -20.46
CA GLN A 55 9.49 -11.80 -19.26
C GLN A 55 10.91 -11.18 -19.15
N SER A 56 11.45 -10.64 -20.24
CA SER A 56 12.73 -9.94 -20.23
C SER A 56 12.62 -8.49 -19.77
N ALA A 57 11.46 -7.84 -19.97
CA ALA A 57 11.26 -6.43 -19.60
C ALA A 57 11.00 -6.25 -18.10
N ALA A 58 10.33 -7.20 -17.44
CA ALA A 58 10.08 -7.16 -15.99
C ALA A 58 11.32 -7.38 -15.11
N LYS A 59 12.44 -7.84 -15.70
CA LYS A 59 13.70 -8.05 -14.96
C LYS A 59 14.46 -6.75 -14.71
N ASP A 60 14.21 -5.71 -15.50
CA ASP A 60 14.98 -4.46 -15.48
C ASP A 60 14.16 -3.26 -14.96
N THR A 61 12.92 -3.46 -14.49
CA THR A 61 12.17 -2.35 -13.86
C THR A 61 12.83 -1.96 -12.54
N PRO A 62 13.18 -0.68 -12.34
CA PRO A 62 13.83 -0.23 -11.13
C PRO A 62 12.90 -0.44 -9.94
N PHE A 63 13.46 -0.98 -8.86
CA PHE A 63 12.74 -1.24 -7.61
C PHE A 63 13.53 -0.66 -6.43
N ILE A 64 12.83 -0.48 -5.32
CA ILE A 64 13.38 0.05 -4.08
C ILE A 64 13.17 -0.99 -2.99
N SER A 65 14.25 -1.60 -2.51
CA SER A 65 14.23 -2.53 -1.36
C SER A 65 14.25 -1.79 -0.02
N ILE A 66 15.03 -0.70 0.04
CA ILE A 66 15.22 0.14 1.22
C ILE A 66 15.20 1.59 0.76
N GLN A 67 14.40 2.40 1.43
CA GLN A 67 14.44 3.85 1.35
C GLN A 67 15.05 4.37 2.65
N ALA A 68 16.34 4.71 2.66
CA ALA A 68 17.06 4.98 3.90
C ALA A 68 16.73 6.35 4.54
N PHE A 69 16.19 7.28 3.74
CA PHE A 69 15.84 8.64 4.15
C PHE A 69 14.39 8.95 3.79
N PRO A 70 13.71 9.85 4.52
CA PRO A 70 12.33 10.25 4.20
C PRO A 70 12.19 10.64 2.73
N ALA A 71 11.34 9.93 1.99
CA ALA A 71 10.99 10.26 0.62
C ALA A 71 9.55 10.76 0.57
N LEU A 72 9.32 11.87 -0.11
CA LEU A 72 7.97 12.35 -0.41
C LEU A 72 7.29 11.32 -1.31
N LEU A 73 6.11 10.88 -0.90
CA LEU A 73 5.29 9.97 -1.69
C LEU A 73 4.26 10.77 -2.49
N ASP A 74 4.30 10.63 -3.80
CA ASP A 74 3.26 11.13 -4.69
C ASP A 74 2.03 10.22 -4.59
N LEU A 75 1.05 10.64 -3.79
CA LEU A 75 -0.24 9.97 -3.73
C LEU A 75 -1.11 10.34 -4.94
N PRO A 76 -2.00 9.44 -5.39
CA PRO A 76 -2.93 9.76 -6.48
C PRO A 76 -3.76 11.00 -6.14
N GLN A 77 -3.95 11.94 -7.08
CA GLN A 77 -4.83 13.10 -6.96
C GLN A 77 -4.43 14.19 -5.94
N ASP A 78 -3.14 14.35 -5.64
CA ASP A 78 -2.64 15.38 -4.70
C ASP A 78 -3.38 15.34 -3.34
N LEU A 79 -3.62 14.12 -2.83
CA LEU A 79 -4.38 13.92 -1.60
C LEU A 79 -3.67 14.50 -0.39
N GLU A 80 -4.36 15.40 0.31
CA GLU A 80 -3.88 15.95 1.58
C GLU A 80 -4.13 14.94 2.71
N VAL A 81 -3.06 14.33 3.21
CA VAL A 81 -3.12 13.37 4.32
C VAL A 81 -3.38 14.08 5.64
N SER A 82 -4.34 13.59 6.42
CA SER A 82 -4.63 14.09 7.77
C SER A 82 -4.10 13.16 8.87
N GLY A 83 -3.94 11.86 8.57
CA GLY A 83 -3.43 10.87 9.51
C GLY A 83 -2.79 9.68 8.82
N VAL A 84 -1.78 9.10 9.46
CA VAL A 84 -1.09 7.88 9.00
C VAL A 84 -0.89 6.92 10.15
N SER A 85 -1.03 5.63 9.85
CA SER A 85 -0.68 4.55 10.76
C SER A 85 0.05 3.43 10.03
N CYS A 86 0.99 2.80 10.71
CA CYS A 86 1.92 1.82 10.17
C CYS A 86 1.83 0.53 10.98
N GLY A 87 1.52 -0.60 10.33
CA GLY A 87 1.60 -1.93 10.93
C GLY A 87 2.98 -2.56 10.77
N SER A 88 3.08 -3.89 10.90
CA SER A 88 4.37 -4.58 10.69
C SER A 88 4.89 -4.39 9.27
N ARG A 89 4.00 -4.55 8.27
CA ARG A 89 4.34 -4.56 6.83
C ARG A 89 3.25 -3.92 5.96
N HIS A 90 2.39 -3.10 6.54
CA HIS A 90 1.35 -2.37 5.81
C HIS A 90 1.22 -0.96 6.37
N THR A 91 0.62 -0.08 5.57
CA THR A 91 0.40 1.32 5.91
C THR A 91 -1.05 1.65 5.58
N ALA A 92 -1.64 2.49 6.41
CA ALA A 92 -2.96 3.05 6.17
C ALA A 92 -2.93 4.56 6.42
N VAL A 93 -3.64 5.32 5.59
CA VAL A 93 -3.76 6.78 5.72
C VAL A 93 -5.20 7.23 5.56
N VAL A 94 -5.52 8.29 6.28
CA VAL A 94 -6.78 9.03 6.13
C VAL A 94 -6.47 10.36 5.47
N THR A 95 -7.27 10.73 4.49
CA THR A 95 -7.18 12.03 3.81
C THR A 95 -8.05 13.06 4.52
N ARG A 96 -7.80 14.37 4.32
CA ARG A 96 -8.69 15.43 4.80
C ARG A 96 -10.11 15.33 4.21
N GLY A 97 -10.25 14.69 3.03
CA GLY A 97 -11.53 14.34 2.42
C GLY A 97 -12.31 13.28 3.19
N GLY A 98 -11.66 12.51 4.07
CA GLY A 98 -12.25 11.40 4.81
C GLY A 98 -12.18 10.08 4.06
N GLU A 99 -11.24 9.95 3.11
CA GLU A 99 -11.00 8.71 2.40
C GLU A 99 -9.92 7.89 3.11
N LEU A 100 -10.05 6.56 3.09
CA LEU A 100 -9.05 5.64 3.61
C LEU A 100 -8.27 5.01 2.46
N TYR A 101 -6.95 5.07 2.53
CA TYR A 101 -6.05 4.37 1.62
C TYR A 101 -5.18 3.38 2.38
N THR A 102 -4.95 2.20 1.81
CA THR A 102 -4.11 1.16 2.41
C THR A 102 -3.22 0.49 1.36
N TRP A 103 -2.03 0.08 1.79
CA TRP A 103 -1.06 -0.65 0.97
C TRP A 103 -0.07 -1.46 1.83
N GLY A 104 0.76 -2.25 1.17
CA GLY A 104 1.74 -3.15 1.76
C GLY A 104 1.30 -4.61 1.71
N TRP A 105 1.70 -5.38 2.72
CA TRP A 105 1.39 -6.80 2.84
C TRP A 105 -0.07 -7.04 3.20
N GLY A 106 -0.79 -7.81 2.38
CA GLY A 106 -2.25 -7.97 2.48
C GLY A 106 -2.76 -9.36 2.82
N LYS A 107 -1.89 -10.34 3.10
CA LYS A 107 -2.30 -11.77 3.13
C LYS A 107 -3.27 -12.15 4.24
N TYR A 108 -3.50 -11.29 5.23
CA TYR A 108 -4.53 -11.49 6.27
C TYR A 108 -5.73 -10.55 6.10
N GLY A 109 -5.87 -9.89 4.95
CA GLY A 109 -6.99 -9.00 4.63
C GLY A 109 -6.91 -7.63 5.31
N GLN A 110 -5.80 -7.27 5.95
CA GLN A 110 -5.65 -6.00 6.68
C GLN A 110 -5.78 -4.74 5.80
N LEU A 111 -5.68 -4.90 4.48
CA LEU A 111 -5.82 -3.78 3.55
C LEU A 111 -7.30 -3.42 3.31
N GLY A 112 -8.24 -4.35 3.53
CA GLY A 112 -9.67 -4.08 3.41
C GLY A 112 -10.20 -4.00 1.98
N HIS A 113 -9.46 -4.52 0.99
CA HIS A 113 -9.83 -4.46 -0.44
C HIS A 113 -10.77 -5.58 -0.91
N GLY A 114 -11.34 -6.37 0.01
CA GLY A 114 -12.15 -7.55 -0.31
C GLY A 114 -11.33 -8.75 -0.80
N ASP A 115 -10.01 -8.66 -0.74
CA ASP A 115 -9.05 -9.71 -1.10
C ASP A 115 -7.91 -9.79 -0.07
N ILE A 116 -6.95 -10.68 -0.34
CA ILE A 116 -5.74 -10.86 0.47
C ILE A 116 -4.45 -10.46 -0.30
N ALA A 117 -4.59 -9.68 -1.37
CA ALA A 117 -3.48 -9.32 -2.25
C ALA A 117 -2.62 -8.21 -1.63
N SER A 118 -1.31 -8.41 -1.62
CA SER A 118 -0.35 -7.36 -1.27
C SER A 118 -0.29 -6.31 -2.38
N SER A 119 0.03 -5.06 -2.02
CA SER A 119 0.07 -3.93 -2.96
C SER A 119 1.23 -2.99 -2.63
N ASP A 120 2.03 -2.61 -3.62
CA ASP A 120 2.97 -1.48 -3.56
C ASP A 120 2.34 -0.17 -4.04
N GLN A 121 1.03 -0.16 -4.27
CA GLN A 121 0.29 1.04 -4.63
C GLN A 121 -0.71 1.37 -3.53
N ALA A 122 -0.78 2.65 -3.15
CA ALA A 122 -1.82 3.17 -2.30
C ALA A 122 -3.19 2.99 -2.98
N ARG A 123 -4.06 2.15 -2.43
CA ARG A 123 -5.40 1.90 -2.96
C ARG A 123 -6.45 2.40 -1.99
N ARG A 124 -7.47 3.07 -2.53
CA ARG A 124 -8.63 3.52 -1.75
C ARG A 124 -9.47 2.32 -1.33
N VAL A 125 -9.93 2.33 -0.09
CA VAL A 125 -10.82 1.28 0.44
C VAL A 125 -12.26 1.59 0.00
N GLU A 126 -12.63 1.07 -1.17
CA GLU A 126 -13.91 1.37 -1.83
C GLU A 126 -15.14 0.98 -1.02
N HIS A 127 -15.02 0.03 -0.09
CA HIS A 127 -16.14 -0.38 0.75
C HIS A 127 -16.67 0.79 1.60
N LEU A 128 -15.81 1.65 2.16
CA LEU A 128 -16.26 2.81 2.94
C LEU A 128 -17.02 3.81 2.04
N VAL A 129 -16.54 4.03 0.82
CA VAL A 129 -17.18 4.92 -0.15
C VAL A 129 -18.56 4.39 -0.56
N ALA A 130 -18.66 3.08 -0.82
CA ALA A 130 -19.92 2.43 -1.19
C ALA A 130 -20.98 2.53 -0.10
N GLU A 131 -20.57 2.49 1.17
CA GLU A 131 -21.45 2.64 2.33
C GLU A 131 -21.68 4.11 2.74
N GLY A 132 -21.09 5.07 2.02
CA GLY A 132 -21.19 6.50 2.34
C GLY A 132 -20.44 6.92 3.61
N LEU A 133 -19.54 6.07 4.12
CA LEU A 133 -18.79 6.29 5.35
C LEU A 133 -17.52 7.11 5.10
N ARG A 134 -17.22 8.02 6.04
CA ARG A 134 -16.00 8.82 6.03
C ARG A 134 -15.04 8.33 7.11
N ALA A 135 -13.80 8.03 6.74
CA ALA A 135 -12.75 7.71 7.69
C ALA A 135 -12.28 8.98 8.41
N GLU A 136 -12.15 8.90 9.73
CA GLU A 136 -11.68 10.01 10.57
C GLU A 136 -10.32 9.70 11.19
N GLU A 137 -10.12 8.47 11.66
CA GLU A 137 -8.87 8.01 12.25
C GLU A 137 -8.56 6.58 11.83
N VAL A 138 -7.27 6.24 11.80
CA VAL A 138 -6.80 4.90 11.50
C VAL A 138 -5.68 4.47 12.45
N VAL A 139 -5.75 3.22 12.90
CA VAL A 139 -4.74 2.58 13.76
C VAL A 139 -4.41 1.20 13.21
N CYS A 140 -3.11 0.92 13.06
CA CYS A 140 -2.60 -0.35 12.55
C CYS A 140 -1.96 -1.13 13.70
N GLY A 141 -2.44 -2.34 13.92
CA GLY A 141 -1.73 -3.35 14.69
C GLY A 141 -0.66 -4.05 13.85
N PRO A 142 -0.01 -5.10 14.37
CA PRO A 142 0.96 -5.87 13.60
C PRO A 142 0.40 -6.36 12.27
N TRP A 143 -0.84 -6.88 12.27
CA TRP A 143 -1.48 -7.50 11.11
C TRP A 143 -2.95 -7.12 10.93
N THR A 144 -3.38 -6.01 11.55
CA THR A 144 -4.79 -5.59 11.59
C THR A 144 -4.88 -4.09 11.38
N THR A 145 -6.01 -3.63 10.83
CA THR A 145 -6.32 -2.20 10.66
C THR A 145 -7.65 -1.91 11.35
N TYR A 146 -7.66 -0.89 12.20
CA TYR A 146 -8.85 -0.35 12.85
C TYR A 146 -9.10 1.06 12.32
N VAL A 147 -10.36 1.37 12.05
CA VAL A 147 -10.76 2.65 11.45
C VAL A 147 -11.93 3.20 12.24
N ARG A 148 -11.85 4.47 12.64
CA ARG A 148 -13.00 5.22 13.16
C ARG A 148 -13.67 5.90 11.97
N VAL A 149 -14.97 5.65 11.79
CA VAL A 149 -15.75 6.16 10.68
C VAL A 149 -16.95 6.98 11.17
N LEU A 150 -17.38 7.91 10.32
CA LEU A 150 -18.59 8.70 10.48
C LEU A 150 -19.56 8.38 9.34
N GLU A 151 -20.85 8.43 9.64
CA GLU A 151 -21.95 8.43 8.64
C GLU A 151 -22.12 9.81 7.99
#